data_AF-A0A6G6K4C8-F1
#
_entry.id   AF-A0A6G6K4C8-F1
#
_cell.length_a   1.000
_cell.length_b   1.000
_cell.length_c   1.000
_cell.angle_alpha   90.00
_cell.angle_beta   90.00
_cell.angle_gamma   90.00
#
_symmetry.space_group_name_H-M   'P 1'
#
loop_
_entity.id
_entity.type
_entity.pdbx_description
1 polymer ?
#
loop_
_entity_poly.entity_id
_entity_poly.type
_entity_poly.pdbx_seq_one_letter_code
_entity_poly.pdbx_strand_id
1 'polypeptide(L)'
;MASSSPAFTASDLVPGKTYRVVKEFLDYDGLLHSPGETWTFVAKNFLPYDDGLTIYTEHHGRNGIFRLQWRPEAQASIIDFFSEFVVEV
;
A
#
# COMPACT_ATOMS: atom_id res chain seq x y z
N MET A 1 6.00 2.57 -24.21
CA MET A 1 7.07 3.02 -23.29
C MET A 1 6.56 2.79 -21.88
N ALA A 2 7.02 1.74 -21.21
CA ALA A 2 6.62 1.48 -19.83
C ALA A 2 7.49 2.36 -18.93
N SER A 3 6.90 3.41 -18.37
CA SER A 3 7.53 4.18 -17.31
C SER A 3 7.67 3.25 -16.10
N SER A 4 8.84 2.64 -15.94
CA SER A 4 9.14 1.87 -14.75
C SER A 4 9.23 2.87 -13.61
N SER A 5 8.20 2.91 -12.76
CA SER A 5 8.31 3.64 -11.49
C SER A 5 9.50 3.05 -10.72
N PRO A 6 10.28 3.87 -9.99
CA PRO A 6 11.36 3.35 -9.16
C PRO A 6 10.81 2.30 -8.20
N ALA A 7 11.58 1.26 -7.92
CA ALA A 7 11.16 0.23 -6.97
C ALA A 7 11.06 0.82 -5.57
N PHE A 8 9.95 0.54 -4.87
CA PHE A 8 9.72 0.99 -3.49
C PHE A 8 8.83 0.02 -2.72
N THR A 9 8.96 0.05 -1.39
CA THR A 9 8.16 -0.77 -0.48
C THR A 9 6.93 -0.02 0.01
N ALA A 10 5.93 -0.72 0.59
CA ALA A 10 4.79 -0.06 1.24
C ALA A 10 5.24 0.85 2.40
N SER A 11 6.41 0.54 2.98
CA SER A 11 7.02 1.37 4.01
C SER A 11 7.69 2.63 3.45
N ASP A 12 7.86 2.80 2.15
CA ASP A 12 8.51 3.98 1.53
C ASP A 12 7.52 5.03 1.03
N LEU A 13 6.21 4.82 1.22
CA LEU A 13 5.17 5.77 0.80
C LEU A 13 5.41 7.17 1.39
N VAL A 14 5.14 8.19 0.57
CA VAL A 14 5.46 9.60 0.86
C VAL A 14 4.18 10.36 1.20
N PRO A 15 4.05 10.97 2.41
CA PRO A 15 2.83 11.67 2.81
C PRO A 15 2.39 12.74 1.81
N GLY A 16 1.09 12.78 1.51
CA GLY A 16 0.48 13.70 0.56
C GLY A 16 0.59 13.27 -0.91
N LYS A 17 1.27 12.16 -1.23
CA LYS A 17 1.29 11.60 -2.59
C LYS A 17 0.09 10.71 -2.83
N THR A 18 -0.41 10.74 -4.07
CA THR A 18 -1.52 9.91 -4.52
C THR A 18 -0.97 8.70 -5.25
N TYR A 19 -1.53 7.54 -4.92
CA TYR A 19 -1.18 6.27 -5.50
C TYR A 19 -2.41 5.65 -6.14
N ARG A 20 -2.19 4.90 -7.22
CA ARG A 20 -3.21 4.11 -7.91
C ARG A 20 -2.80 2.65 -7.96
N VAL A 21 -3.71 1.77 -7.61
CA VAL A 21 -3.56 0.33 -7.74
C VAL A 21 -3.50 -0.05 -9.22
N VAL A 22 -2.49 -0.80 -9.61
CA VAL A 22 -2.28 -1.30 -10.99
C VAL A 22 -2.31 -2.83 -11.06
N LYS A 23 -2.13 -3.50 -9.94
CA LYS A 23 -2.24 -4.96 -9.79
C LYS A 23 -2.99 -5.25 -8.50
N GLU A 24 -3.89 -6.20 -8.57
CA GLU A 24 -4.73 -6.56 -7.41
C GLU A 24 -3.89 -7.10 -6.25
N PHE A 25 -4.31 -6.79 -5.02
CA PHE A 25 -3.75 -7.38 -3.81
C PHE A 25 -4.80 -7.45 -2.70
N LEU A 26 -4.62 -8.41 -1.80
CA LEU A 26 -5.41 -8.56 -0.58
C LEU A 26 -4.64 -7.99 0.61
N ASP A 27 -5.31 -7.17 1.40
CA ASP A 27 -4.77 -6.69 2.66
C ASP A 27 -4.94 -7.73 3.79
N TYR A 28 -4.52 -7.38 5.00
CA TYR A 28 -4.64 -8.22 6.18
C TYR A 28 -6.09 -8.40 6.65
N ASP A 29 -6.94 -7.39 6.46
CA ASP A 29 -8.35 -7.43 6.84
C ASP A 29 -9.21 -8.24 5.82
N GLY A 30 -8.59 -8.73 4.73
CA GLY A 30 -9.23 -9.48 3.66
C GLY A 30 -9.90 -8.61 2.59
N LEU A 31 -9.61 -7.30 2.59
CA LEU A 31 -10.09 -6.36 1.58
C LEU A 31 -9.28 -6.51 0.29
N LEU A 32 -9.98 -6.67 -0.83
CA LEU A 32 -9.38 -6.72 -2.16
C LEU A 32 -9.22 -5.31 -2.72
N HIS A 33 -7.98 -4.90 -2.93
CA HIS A 33 -7.64 -3.67 -3.64
C HIS A 33 -7.55 -3.95 -5.13
N SER A 34 -8.42 -3.31 -5.92
CA SER A 34 -8.60 -3.62 -7.34
C SER A 34 -7.88 -2.59 -8.24
N PRO A 35 -7.36 -2.98 -9.42
CA PRO A 35 -6.75 -2.03 -10.36
C PRO A 35 -7.69 -0.86 -10.68
N GLY A 36 -7.13 0.35 -10.64
CA GLY A 36 -7.86 1.60 -10.83
C GLY A 36 -8.28 2.30 -9.53
N GLU A 37 -8.27 1.60 -8.39
CA GLU A 37 -8.45 2.23 -7.08
C GLU A 37 -7.35 3.27 -6.82
N THR A 38 -7.74 4.43 -6.30
CA THR A 38 -6.83 5.56 -6.03
C THR A 38 -6.97 6.00 -4.58
N TRP A 39 -5.87 6.41 -3.97
CA TRP A 39 -5.88 6.98 -2.62
C TRP A 39 -4.63 7.83 -2.38
N THR A 40 -4.77 8.83 -1.50
CA THR A 40 -3.66 9.66 -1.04
C THR A 40 -3.08 9.08 0.23
N PHE A 41 -1.77 8.87 0.27
CA PHE A 41 -1.09 8.40 1.47
C PHE A 41 -1.02 9.52 2.52
N VAL A 42 -1.47 9.22 3.74
CA VAL A 42 -1.49 10.19 4.84
C VAL A 42 -0.35 9.93 5.81
N ALA A 43 -0.26 8.70 6.32
CA ALA A 43 0.73 8.29 7.31
C ALA A 43 0.84 6.76 7.37
N LYS A 44 1.84 6.27 8.09
CA LYS A 44 2.02 4.84 8.39
C LYS A 44 2.32 4.64 9.86
N ASN A 45 1.93 3.49 10.39
CA ASN A 45 2.32 3.02 11.72
C ASN A 45 2.79 1.56 11.62
N PHE A 46 3.87 1.23 12.32
CA PHE A 46 4.40 -0.13 12.37
C PHE A 46 4.31 -0.67 13.80
N LEU A 47 3.77 -1.89 13.94
CA LEU A 47 3.59 -2.62 15.19
C LEU A 47 4.58 -3.79 15.23
N PRO A 48 5.75 -3.66 15.90
CA PRO A 48 6.82 -4.64 15.80
C PRO A 48 6.46 -6.03 16.31
N TYR A 49 5.58 -6.15 17.30
CA TYR A 49 5.18 -7.44 17.86
C TYR A 49 4.35 -8.28 16.90
N ASP A 50 3.58 -7.62 16.04
CA ASP A 50 2.68 -8.26 15.09
C ASP A 50 3.24 -8.27 13.66
N ASP A 51 4.42 -7.67 13.47
CA ASP A 51 4.97 -7.29 12.15
C ASP A 51 3.94 -6.49 11.32
N GLY A 52 3.09 -5.72 12.00
CA GLY A 52 1.91 -5.10 11.40
C GLY A 52 2.22 -3.70 10.85
N LEU A 53 2.06 -3.50 9.55
CA LEU A 53 2.13 -2.20 8.89
C LEU A 53 0.71 -1.68 8.62
N THR A 54 0.32 -0.60 9.30
CA THR A 54 -0.92 0.11 9.03
C THR A 54 -0.64 1.31 8.13
N ILE A 55 -1.34 1.39 7.00
CA ILE A 55 -1.29 2.50 6.07
C ILE A 55 -2.57 3.33 6.23
N TYR A 56 -2.41 4.62 6.50
CA TYR A 56 -3.50 5.58 6.57
C TYR A 56 -3.63 6.28 5.22
N THR A 57 -4.85 6.30 4.70
CA THR A 57 -5.15 6.87 3.40
C THR A 57 -6.29 7.88 3.45
N GLU A 58 -6.42 8.65 2.39
CA GLU A 58 -7.56 9.52 2.15
C GLU A 58 -8.06 9.31 0.70
N HIS A 59 -9.37 9.26 0.53
CA HIS A 59 -10.01 9.19 -0.77
C HIS A 59 -11.30 10.02 -0.78
N HIS A 60 -11.34 11.08 -1.59
CA HIS A 60 -12.48 12.00 -1.73
C HIS A 60 -12.99 12.57 -0.38
N GLY A 61 -12.07 13.02 0.46
CA GLY A 61 -12.33 13.58 1.79
C GLY A 61 -12.65 12.53 2.86
N ARG A 62 -12.54 11.24 2.55
CA ARG A 62 -12.79 10.15 3.49
C ARG A 62 -11.48 9.47 3.87
N ASN A 63 -11.23 9.39 5.18
CA ASN A 63 -10.10 8.66 5.71
C ASN A 63 -10.34 7.15 5.57
N GLY A 64 -9.31 6.44 5.11
CA GLY A 64 -9.25 5.00 5.03
C GLY A 64 -8.03 4.48 5.76
N ILE A 65 -8.04 3.18 6.02
CA ILE A 65 -6.87 2.43 6.45
C ILE A 65 -6.87 1.10 5.72
N PHE A 66 -5.68 0.58 5.46
CA PHE A 66 -5.48 -0.83 5.16
C PHE A 66 -4.26 -1.34 5.91
N ARG A 67 -4.26 -2.61 6.24
CA ARG A 67 -3.24 -3.25 7.08
C ARG A 67 -2.51 -4.31 6.28
N LEU A 68 -1.21 -4.43 6.50
CA LEU A 68 -0.37 -5.47 5.92
C LEU A 68 0.43 -6.10 7.05
N GLN A 69 0.68 -7.41 6.99
CA GLN A 69 1.56 -8.10 7.93
C GLN A 69 2.85 -8.50 7.21
N TRP A 70 3.99 -8.04 7.74
CA TRP A 70 5.32 -8.21 7.17
C TRP A 70 5.92 -9.58 7.52
N ARG A 71 5.18 -10.65 7.20
CA ARG A 71 5.62 -12.04 7.34
C ARG A 71 5.61 -12.76 6.00
N PRO A 72 6.57 -13.68 5.76
CA PRO A 72 6.67 -14.40 4.49
C PRO A 72 5.39 -15.14 4.09
N GLU A 73 4.67 -15.71 5.06
CA GLU A 73 3.40 -16.42 4.89
C GLU A 73 2.18 -15.49 4.74
N ALA A 74 2.38 -14.17 4.85
CA ALA A 74 1.35 -13.14 4.80
C ALA A 74 1.66 -12.12 3.68
N GLN A 75 1.66 -10.82 3.99
CA GLN A 75 1.80 -9.75 3.00
C GLN A 75 3.23 -9.21 2.84
N ALA A 76 4.28 -9.92 3.29
CA ALA A 76 5.66 -9.46 3.11
C ALA A 76 6.00 -9.18 1.63
N SER A 77 5.64 -10.08 0.72
CA SER A 77 5.86 -9.87 -0.72
C SER A 77 5.14 -8.64 -1.27
N ILE A 78 3.95 -8.32 -0.75
CA ILE A 78 3.23 -7.11 -1.16
C ILE A 78 3.97 -5.87 -0.64
N ILE A 79 4.43 -5.90 0.62
CA ILE A 79 5.18 -4.79 1.22
C ILE A 79 6.50 -4.57 0.47
N ASP A 80 7.27 -5.61 0.24
CA ASP A 80 8.63 -5.51 -0.33
C ASP A 80 8.62 -5.12 -1.82
N PHE A 81 7.58 -5.50 -2.56
CA PHE A 81 7.43 -5.23 -3.99
C PHE A 81 6.26 -4.29 -4.29
N PHE A 82 5.97 -3.34 -3.38
CA PHE A 82 4.75 -2.54 -3.44
C PHE A 82 4.64 -1.69 -4.72
N SER A 83 5.77 -1.27 -5.30
CA SER A 83 5.81 -0.60 -6.61
C SER A 83 5.28 -1.43 -7.79
N GLU A 84 5.11 -2.76 -7.65
CA GLU A 84 4.41 -3.59 -8.64
C GLU A 84 2.89 -3.50 -8.53
N PHE A 85 2.39 -3.14 -7.34
CA PHE A 85 0.97 -3.10 -7.01
C PHE A 85 0.37 -1.72 -7.17
N VAL A 86 1.17 -0.67 -6.91
CA VAL A 86 0.73 0.72 -7.01
C VAL A 86 1.72 1.61 -7.74
N VAL A 87 1.22 2.67 -8.37
CA VAL A 87 2.02 3.72 -9.00
C VAL A 87 1.64 5.10 -8.44
N GLU A 88 2.61 6.00 -8.28
CA GLU A 88 2.34 7.41 -7.98
C GLU A 88 1.65 8.08 -9.18
N VAL A 89 0.65 8.93 -8.91
CA VAL A 89 -0.16 9.65 -9.92
C VAL A 89 0.00 11.16 -9.77
#